data_AF-A0A3S4IYH8-F1
#
_entry.id   AF-A0A3S4IYH8-F1
#
_cell.length_a   1.000
_cell.length_b   1.000
_cell.length_c   1.000
_cell.angle_alpha   90.00
_cell.angle_beta   90.00
_cell.angle_gamma   90.00
#
_symmetry.space_group_name_H-M   'P 1'
#
loop_
_entity.id
_entity.type
_entity.pdbx_description
1 polymer ?
#
loop_
_entity_poly.entity_id
_entity_poly.type
_entity_poly.pdbx_seq_one_letter_code
_entity_poly.pdbx_strand_id
1 'polypeptide(L)' 'MKVFQGEGFDEYLREIRSLFTKVKVRKPDSSRARSREVYIVATGESDNRQISDVRFERNWI' A
#
# COMPACT_ATOMS: atom_id res chain seq x y z
N MET A 1 -4.20 -6.68 -2.64
CA MET A 1 -3.05 -7.59 -2.43
C MET A 1 -3.41 -8.69 -1.44
N LYS A 2 -3.00 -9.95 -1.69
CA LYS A 2 -3.13 -11.06 -0.75
C LYS A 2 -1.90 -11.11 0.16
N VAL A 3 -2.09 -11.19 1.47
CA VAL A 3 -1.02 -11.15 2.47
C VAL A 3 -1.29 -12.20 3.56
N PHE A 4 -0.25 -12.78 4.12
CA PHE A 4 -0.37 -13.65 5.29
C PHE A 4 -0.09 -12.86 6.56
N GLN A 5 -0.94 -13.00 7.57
CA GLN A 5 -0.67 -12.47 8.90
C GLN A 5 0.44 -13.30 9.54
N GLY A 6 1.61 -12.69 9.63
CA GLY A 6 2.81 -13.23 10.23
C GLY A 6 3.68 -12.09 10.75
N GLU A 7 4.92 -12.41 11.11
CA GLU A 7 5.89 -11.42 11.56
C GLU A 7 6.15 -10.37 10.46
N GLY A 8 6.23 -9.10 10.84
CA GLY A 8 6.38 -7.98 9.89
C GLY A 8 5.09 -7.48 9.21
N PHE A 9 3.95 -8.14 9.44
CA PHE A 9 2.66 -7.69 8.85
C PHE A 9 2.28 -6.27 9.31
N ASP A 10 2.46 -5.96 10.59
CA ASP A 10 2.10 -4.65 11.14
C ASP A 10 3.00 -3.53 10.63
N GLU A 11 4.28 -3.81 10.40
CA GLU A 11 5.24 -2.86 9.83
C GLU A 11 4.86 -2.55 8.37
N TYR A 12 4.63 -3.60 7.58
CA TYR A 12 4.14 -3.46 6.22
C TYR A 12 2.80 -2.71 6.14
N LEU A 13 1.89 -2.95 7.10
CA LEU A 13 0.62 -2.23 7.18
C LEU A 13 0.83 -0.74 7.46
N ARG A 14 1.82 -0.37 8.28
CA ARG A 14 2.17 1.05 8.54
C ARG A 14 2.70 1.73 7.30
N GLU A 15 3.60 1.08 6.55
CA GLU A 15 4.12 1.63 5.29
C GLU A 15 3.00 1.89 4.28
N ILE A 16 2.11 0.92 4.05
CA ILE A 16 0.97 1.11 3.16
C ILE A 16 0.06 2.23 3.65
N ARG A 17 -0.18 2.35 4.96
CA ARG A 17 -0.98 3.47 5.51
C ARG A 17 -0.31 4.82 5.30
N SER A 18 1.01 4.87 5.21
CA SER A 18 1.75 6.09 4.88
C SER A 18 1.72 6.43 3.39
N LEU A 19 1.41 5.47 2.52
CA LEU A 19 1.40 5.63 1.06
C LEU A 19 -0.01 5.79 0.47
N PHE A 20 -1.05 5.40 1.20
CA PHE A 20 -2.41 5.39 0.71
C PHE A 20 -3.39 6.05 1.68
N THR A 21 -4.31 6.84 1.14
CA THR A 21 -5.31 7.59 1.93
C THR A 21 -6.27 6.68 2.68
N LYS A 22 -6.57 5.49 2.13
CA LYS A 22 -7.54 4.55 2.72
C LYS A 22 -7.08 3.12 2.57
N VAL A 23 -6.74 2.49 3.70
CA VAL A 23 -6.30 1.09 3.77
C VAL A 23 -7.32 0.27 4.56
N LYS A 24 -7.82 -0.82 3.95
CA LYS A 24 -8.74 -1.78 4.56
C LYS A 24 -8.15 -3.18 4.51
N VAL A 25 -8.18 -3.89 5.63
CA VAL A 25 -7.82 -5.30 5.71
C VAL A 25 -9.10 -6.12 5.80
N ARG A 26 -9.24 -7.14 4.95
CA ARG A 26 -10.42 -8.03 4.94
C ARG A 26 -9.98 -9.48 4.89
N LYS A 27 -10.58 -10.32 5.74
CA LYS A 27 -10.51 -11.77 5.60
C LYS A 27 -11.59 -12.18 4.61
N PRO A 28 -11.28 -12.96 3.56
CA PRO A 28 -12.30 -13.41 2.63
C PRO A 28 -13.15 -14.49 3.31
N ASP A 29 -14.47 -14.46 3.09
CA ASP A 29 -15.38 -15.48 3.63
C ASP A 29 -15.07 -16.89 3.09
N SER A 30 -14.39 -16.97 1.96
CA SER A 30 -13.91 -18.22 1.33
C SER A 30 -12.63 -18.79 1.98
N SER A 31 -11.90 -18.01 2.78
CA SER A 31 -10.73 -18.52 3.51
C SER A 31 -11.20 -19.23 4.77
N ARG A 32 -11.10 -20.57 4.75
CA ARG A 32 -11.43 -21.44 5.89
C ARG A 32 -10.88 -20.83 7.18
N ALA A 33 -11.68 -20.82 8.26
CA ALA A 33 -11.41 -20.08 9.51
C ALA A 33 -9.96 -20.19 10.05
N ARG A 34 -9.25 -21.29 9.78
CA ARG A 34 -7.86 -21.54 10.20
C ARG A 34 -6.75 -20.88 9.36
N SER A 35 -7.04 -20.30 8.19
CA SER A 35 -6.02 -19.65 7.38
C SER A 35 -5.72 -18.23 7.87
N ARG A 36 -4.44 -17.86 7.86
CA ARG A 36 -3.93 -16.53 8.26
C ARG A 36 -3.93 -15.53 7.09
N GLU A 37 -4.56 -15.89 5.98
CA GLU A 37 -4.62 -15.03 4.79
C GLU A 37 -5.61 -13.88 4.96
N VAL A 38 -5.15 -12.68 4.61
CA VAL A 38 -5.94 -11.45 4.56
C VAL A 38 -5.68 -10.71 3.26
N TYR A 39 -6.68 -9.97 2.81
CA TYR A 39 -6.57 -9.05 1.69
C TYR A 39 -6.43 -7.63 2.19
N ILE A 40 -5.40 -6.94 1.70
CA ILE A 40 -5.24 -5.49 1.88
C ILE A 40 -5.78 -4.81 0.63
N VAL A 41 -6.73 -3.91 0.85
CA VAL A 41 -7.34 -3.02 -0.14
C VAL A 41 -6.92 -1.60 0.22
N ALA A 42 -6.00 -1.04 -0.56
CA ALA A 42 -5.55 0.33 -0.42
C ALA A 42 -6.15 1.18 -1.56
N THR A 43 -6.62 2.38 -1.25
CA THR A 43 -7.32 3.27 -2.18
C THR A 43 -6.95 4.72 -1.90
N GLY A 44 -6.73 5.47 -2.99
CA GLY A 44 -6.17 6.83 -2.93
C GLY A 44 -4.67 6.77 -2.67
N GLU A 45 -3.89 7.36 -3.56
CA GLU A 45 -2.45 7.57 -3.35
C GLU A 45 -2.30 8.78 -2.44
N SER A 46 -1.61 8.62 -1.29
CA SER A 46 -1.22 9.78 -0.52
C SER A 46 -0.18 10.49 -1.35
N ASP A 47 -0.49 11.71 -1.78
CA ASP A 47 0.36 12.51 -2.65
C ASP A 47 1.70 12.80 -1.97
N ASN A 48 2.64 11.86 -2.06
CA ASN A 48 4.03 12.03 -1.68
C ASN A 48 4.84 12.37 -2.94
N ARG A 49 4.33 13.32 -3.73
CA ARG A 49 5.07 13.96 -4.82
C ARG A 49 6.15 14.87 -4.24
N GLN A 50 7.17 14.24 -3.70
CA GLN A 50 8.50 14.81 -3.57
C GLN A 50 9.51 13.87 -4.24
N ILE A 51 9.15 13.37 -5.42
CA ILE A 51 10.11 12.78 -6.36
C ILE A 51 10.18 13.71 -7.56
N SER A 52 11.17 14.61 -7.48
CA SER A 52 11.88 15.23 -8.60
C SER A 52 11.02 15.70 -9.78
N ASP A 53 10.31 16.81 -9.59
CA ASP A 53 10.12 17.77 -10.68
C ASP A 53 11.48 18.46 -10.92
N VAL A 54 12.44 17.71 -11.47
CA VAL A 54 13.60 18.31 -12.13
C VAL A 54 13.09 18.74 -13.50
N ARG A 55 12.32 19.82 -13.48
CA ARG A 55 12.36 20.93 -14.43
C ARG A 55 13.21 20.62 -15.67
N PHE A 56 12.62 19.90 -16.63
CA PHE A 56 13.05 19.89 -18.03
C PHE A 56 12.69 21.24 -18.69
N GLU A 57 13.11 22.34 -18.06
CA GLU A 57 13.21 23.63 -18.72
C GLU A 57 14.70 23.95 -18.76
N ARG A 58 15.36 23.59 -19.85
CA ARG A 58 16.40 24.42 -20.48
C ARG A 58 17.06 23.75 -21.68
N ASN A 59 16.93 24.45 -22.79
CA ASN A 59 17.91 24.57 -23.87
C ASN A 59 18.02 23.41 -24.88
N TRP A 60 17.15 23.46 -25.88
CA TRP A 60 17.54 23.14 -27.25
C TRP A 60 17.61 24.46 -28.01
N ILE A 61 18.83 24.99 -28.12
CA ILE A 61 19.26 25.90 -29.20
C ILE A 61 20.00 25.00 -30.18
#